data_AF-A0A967VB53-F1
#
_entry.id   AF-A0A967VB53-F1
#
_cell.length_a   1.000
_cell.length_b   1.000
_cell.length_c   1.000
_cell.angle_alpha   90.00
_cell.angle_beta   90.00
_cell.angle_gamma   90.00
#
_symmetry.space_group_name_H-M   'P 1'
#
loop_
_entity.id
_entity.type
_entity.pdbx_description
1 polymer ?
#
loop_
_entity_poly.entity_id
_entity_poly.type
_entity_poly.pdbx_seq_one_letter_code
_entity_poly.pdbx_strand_id
1 'polypeptide(L)' 'MASLVILNVPQKDDYYPLGHRTTVLGRSESLMVQILHERVSRKHLQIHYDKNTDAYYAK' A
#
# COMPACT_ATOMS: atom_id res chain seq x y z
N MET A 1 6.78 -9.04 11.13
CA MET A 1 6.58 -7.67 10.59
C MET A 1 5.71 -7.79 9.36
N ALA A 2 4.67 -6.98 9.25
CA ALA A 2 3.84 -6.97 8.03
C ALA A 2 4.53 -6.12 6.95
N SER A 3 4.51 -6.61 5.72
CA SER A 3 5.14 -5.94 4.58
C SER A 3 4.31 -6.08 3.33
N LEU A 4 4.33 -5.04 2.50
CA LEU A 4 3.75 -5.05 1.16
C LEU A 4 4.86 -5.31 0.14
N VAL A 5 4.63 -6.27 -0.77
CA VAL A 5 5.50 -6.57 -1.90
C VAL A 5 4.72 -6.40 -3.20
N ILE A 6 5.28 -5.64 -4.15
CA ILE A 6 4.69 -5.44 -5.47
C ILE A 6 5.30 -6.47 -6.44
N LEU A 7 4.45 -7.35 -6.99
CA LEU A 7 4.89 -8.46 -7.85
C LEU A 7 4.83 -8.14 -9.36
N ASN A 8 4.21 -7.01 -9.75
CA ASN A 8 4.00 -6.65 -11.15
C ASN A 8 5.09 -5.70 -11.70
N VAL A 9 5.53 -5.96 -12.92
CA VAL A 9 6.43 -5.10 -13.72
C VAL A 9 5.68 -3.80 -14.06
N PRO A 10 6.27 -2.59 -13.92
CA PRO A 10 7.70 -2.24 -13.80
C PRO A 10 8.24 -1.99 -12.37
N GLN A 11 7.42 -2.14 -11.33
CA GLN A 11 7.80 -1.90 -9.92
C GLN A 11 8.02 -3.22 -9.15
N LYS A 12 8.45 -4.25 -9.87
CA LYS A 12 8.73 -5.55 -9.27
C LYS A 12 9.91 -5.39 -8.31
N ASP A 13 9.75 -5.93 -7.09
CA ASP A 13 10.73 -5.91 -5.98
C ASP A 13 10.70 -4.67 -5.06
N ASP A 14 9.72 -3.77 -5.23
CA ASP A 14 9.48 -2.73 -4.22
C ASP A 14 8.97 -3.33 -2.90
N TYR A 15 9.67 -3.04 -1.81
CA TYR A 15 9.35 -3.46 -0.45
C TYR A 15 8.94 -2.27 0.39
N TYR A 16 7.73 -2.31 0.95
CA TYR A 16 7.23 -1.28 1.86
C TYR A 16 6.89 -1.89 3.22
N PRO A 17 7.63 -1.55 4.30
CA PRO A 17 7.29 -1.98 5.64
C PRO A 17 5.98 -1.33 6.08
N LEU A 18 5.03 -2.14 6.54
CA LEU A 18 3.77 -1.62 7.08
C LEU A 18 3.98 -1.30 8.56
N GLY A 19 3.79 -0.02 8.90
CA GLY A 19 3.69 0.42 10.29
C GLY A 19 2.24 0.48 10.76
N HIS A 20 2.04 0.97 11.98
CA HIS A 20 0.69 1.15 12.55
C HIS A 20 -0.07 2.36 11.98
N ARG A 21 0.54 3.15 11.08
CA ARG A 21 -0.12 4.25 10.39
C ARG A 21 -0.84 3.74 9.15
N THR A 22 -1.98 4.34 8.86
CA THR A 22 -2.69 4.13 7.60
C THR A 22 -1.77 4.41 6.42
N THR A 23 -1.62 3.43 5.53
CA THR A 23 -0.89 3.53 4.28
C THR A 23 -1.88 3.54 3.12
N VAL A 24 -1.80 4.52 2.24
CA VAL A 24 -2.66 4.63 1.06
C VAL A 24 -1.80 4.41 -0.18
N LEU A 25 -2.26 3.51 -1.04
CA LEU A 25 -1.63 3.13 -2.29
C LEU A 25 -2.46 3.61 -3.46
N GLY A 26 -1.80 4.03 -4.53
CA GLY A 26 -2.48 4.47 -5.75
C GLY A 26 -1.53 5.21 -6.68
N ARG A 27 -2.09 5.81 -7.73
CA ARG A 27 -1.31 6.53 -8.76
C ARG A 27 -0.98 7.98 -8.39
N SER A 28 -1.62 8.54 -7.36
CA SER A 28 -1.43 9.95 -6.97
C SER A 28 -0.01 10.20 -6.48
N GLU A 29 0.61 11.28 -6.97
CA GLU A 29 2.00 11.68 -6.64
C GLU A 29 2.18 12.09 -5.17
N SER A 30 1.10 12.44 -4.49
CA SER A 30 1.09 12.77 -3.06
C SER A 30 1.12 11.55 -2.13
N LEU A 31 1.12 10.33 -2.66
CA LEU A 31 1.11 9.10 -1.86
C LEU A 31 2.54 8.61 -1.59
N MET A 32 2.74 8.10 -0.37
CA MET A 32 4.00 7.48 0.03
C MET A 32 4.31 6.21 -0.78
N VAL A 33 3.28 5.46 -1.17
CA VAL A 33 3.39 4.27 -2.01
C VAL A 33 2.67 4.54 -3.32
N GLN A 34 3.43 4.87 -4.35
CA GLN A 34 2.90 5.21 -5.67
C GLN A 34 3.01 4.02 -6.62
N ILE A 35 1.88 3.61 -7.19
CA ILE A 35 1.81 2.54 -8.19
C ILE A 35 1.51 3.15 -9.56
N LEU A 36 2.53 3.19 -10.42
CA LEU A 36 2.47 3.80 -11.75
C LEU A 36 1.89 2.82 -12.78
N HIS A 37 0.62 2.46 -12.61
CA HIS A 37 -0.08 1.56 -13.51
C HIS A 37 -1.42 2.17 -13.95
N GLU A 38 -1.76 2.04 -15.23
CA GLU A 38 -2.92 2.71 -15.85
C GLU A 38 -4.26 2.29 -15.21
N ARG A 39 -4.36 1.03 -14.81
CA ARG A 39 -5.54 0.45 -14.15
C ARG A 39 -5.65 0.80 -12.66
N VAL A 40 -4.66 1.51 -12.10
CA VAL A 40 -4.65 1.88 -10.69
C VAL A 40 -5.23 3.29 -10.51
N SER A 41 -6.24 3.39 -9.65
CA SER A 41 -6.89 4.65 -9.28
C SER A 41 -5.91 5.61 -8.58
N ARG A 42 -6.22 6.91 -8.57
CA ARG A 42 -5.40 7.92 -7.85
C ARG A 42 -5.20 7.56 -6.38
N LYS A 43 -6.26 7.10 -5.71
CA LYS A 43 -6.26 6.42 -4.41
C LYS A 43 -6.98 5.10 -4.64
N HIS A 44 -6.28 3.98 -4.48
CA HIS A 44 -6.76 2.68 -4.93
C HIS A 44 -6.99 1.71 -3.78
N LEU A 45 -6.10 1.71 -2.78
CA LEU A 45 -6.19 0.84 -1.62
C LEU A 45 -5.70 1.58 -0.39
N GLN A 46 -6.35 1.37 0.74
CA GLN A 46 -5.92 1.85 2.04
C GLN A 46 -5.71 0.66 2.98
N ILE A 47 -4.49 0.53 3.50
CA ILE A 47 -4.13 -0.43 4.53
C ILE A 47 -4.08 0.30 5.86
N HIS A 48 -4.73 -0.24 6.89
CA HIS A 48 -4.63 0.27 8.25
C HIS A 48 -4.46 -0.88 9.24
N TYR A 49 -3.83 -0.56 10.37
CA TYR A 49 -3.67 -1.49 11.48
C TYR A 49 -4.74 -1.21 12.53
N ASP A 50 -5.46 -2.25 12.94
CA ASP A 50 -6.39 -2.21 14.07
C ASP A 50 -5.69 -2.73 15.32
N LYS A 51 -5.63 -1.87 16.35
CA LYS A 51 -5.02 -2.21 17.63
C LYS A 51 -5.85 -3.19 18.46
N ASN A 52 -7.15 -3.27 18.21
CA ASN A 52 -8.05 -4.12 18.98
C ASN A 52 -7.94 -5.58 18.56
N THR A 53 -7.69 -5.82 17.28
CA THR A 53 -7.57 -7.16 16.69
C THR A 53 -6.13 -7.53 16.35
N ASP A 54 -5.17 -6.63 16.58
CA ASP A 54 -3.74 -6.78 16.22
C ASP A 54 -3.54 -7.20 14.75
N ALA A 55 -4.36 -6.65 13.86
CA ALA A 55 -4.44 -7.08 12.47
C ALA A 55 -4.44 -5.90 11.48
N TYR A 56 -4.03 -6.19 10.25
CA TYR A 56 -4.05 -5.23 9.15
C TYR A 56 -5.26 -5.48 8.25
N TYR A 57 -5.96 -4.41 7.87
CA TYR A 57 -7.12 -4.45 7.00
C TYR A 57 -6.93 -3.54 5.79
N ALA A 58 -7.33 -4.04 4.63
CA ALA A 58 -7.27 -3.33 3.36
C ALA A 58 -8.68 -2.99 2.88
N LYS A 59 -8.89 -1.74 2.44
CA LYS A 59 -10.17 -1.22 1.95
C LYS A 59 -10.00 -0.27 0.78
#